data_AF-R7HKN9-F1
#
_entry.id   AF-R7HKN9-F1
#
_cell.length_a   1.000
_cell.length_b   1.000
_cell.length_c   1.000
_cell.angle_alpha   90.00
_cell.angle_beta   90.00
_cell.angle_gamma   90.00
#
_symmetry.space_group_name_H-M   'P 1'
#
loop_
_entity.id
_entity.type
_entity.pdbx_description
1 polymer ?
#
loop_
_entity_poly.entity_id
_entity_poly.type
_entity_poly.pdbx_seq_one_letter_code
_entity_poly.pdbx_strand_id
1 'polypeptide(L)'
;MKTNISELMNIIADEEKKFTNITSHIEEMIFNETIIELDGTANVIKDYKKDFDEALMEQENILKKISKLKATLYEKNNSFKLSDGRTIQSAIVDNTYLRKLKSFYDDLLKCKSAKRRVTEVNNSYFDCVDVNYNADEIREKSKTLEEQIQRTDFEISKLNSIEFEISL
;
A
#
# COMPACT_ATOMS: atom_id res chain seq x y z
N MET A 1 22.89 -8.83 -9.43
CA MET A 1 22.19 -9.70 -8.46
C MET A 1 21.00 -10.35 -9.15
N LYS A 2 20.82 -11.66 -9.02
CA LYS A 2 19.64 -12.35 -9.54
C LYS A 2 18.52 -12.24 -8.49
N THR A 3 17.33 -11.82 -8.90
CA THR A 3 16.19 -11.64 -8.00
C THR A 3 14.88 -11.76 -8.78
N ASN A 4 13.74 -11.67 -8.11
CA ASN A 4 12.41 -11.58 -8.75
C ASN A 4 11.64 -10.37 -8.18
N ILE A 5 10.44 -10.09 -8.69
CA ILE A 5 9.67 -8.90 -8.28
C ILE A 5 9.31 -8.99 -6.79
N SER A 6 8.91 -10.17 -6.31
CA SER A 6 8.52 -10.38 -4.90
C SER A 6 9.69 -10.12 -3.95
N GLU A 7 10.88 -10.64 -4.27
CA GLU A 7 12.09 -10.39 -3.50
C GLU A 7 12.52 -8.93 -3.58
N LEU A 8 12.44 -8.30 -4.76
CA LEU A 8 12.74 -6.89 -4.93
C LEU A 8 11.83 -6.00 -4.07
N MET A 9 10.54 -6.33 -3.98
CA MET A 9 9.59 -5.66 -3.09
C MET A 9 9.98 -5.82 -1.62
N ASN A 10 10.38 -7.02 -1.19
CA ASN A 10 10.85 -7.25 0.19
C ASN A 10 12.12 -6.46 0.51
N ILE A 11 13.09 -6.43 -0.41
CA ILE A 11 14.33 -5.64 -0.25
C ILE A 11 13.97 -4.15 -0.14
N ILE A 12 13.06 -3.64 -0.96
CA ILE A 12 12.61 -2.25 -0.86
C ILE A 12 11.99 -1.98 0.52
N ALA A 13 11.11 -2.86 1.01
CA ALA A 13 10.47 -2.70 2.32
C ALA A 13 11.48 -2.71 3.48
N ASP A 14 12.48 -3.59 3.42
CA ASP A 14 13.56 -3.63 4.42
C ASP A 14 14.41 -2.36 4.39
N GLU A 15 14.75 -1.84 3.22
CA GLU A 15 15.50 -0.60 3.07
C GLU A 15 14.68 0.63 3.52
N GLU A 16 13.37 0.67 3.24
CA GLU A 16 12.47 1.71 3.77
C GLU A 16 12.41 1.68 5.29
N LYS A 17 12.33 0.48 5.90
CA LYS A 17 12.38 0.34 7.36
C LYS A 17 13.69 0.83 7.95
N LYS A 18 14.83 0.50 7.31
CA LYS A 18 16.15 1.03 7.72
C LYS A 18 16.19 2.55 7.62
N PHE A 19 15.69 3.11 6.53
CA PHE A 19 15.60 4.55 6.33
C PHE A 19 14.82 5.23 7.48
N THR A 20 13.65 4.70 7.84
CA THR A 20 12.85 5.21 8.96
C THR A 20 13.62 5.12 10.28
N ASN A 21 14.25 3.98 10.58
CA ASN A 21 15.01 3.80 11.82
C ASN A 21 16.18 4.79 11.93
N ILE A 22 16.96 4.98 10.87
CA ILE A 22 18.07 5.93 10.85
C ILE A 22 17.57 7.36 10.99
N THR A 23 16.43 7.68 10.37
CA THR A 23 15.79 9.00 10.52
C THR A 23 15.50 9.28 11.99
N SER A 24 14.86 8.34 12.70
CA SER A 24 14.60 8.49 14.14
C SER A 24 15.87 8.58 14.96
N HIS A 25 16.92 7.84 14.60
CA HIS A 25 18.21 7.91 15.30
C HIS A 25 18.89 9.27 15.11
N ILE A 26 18.85 9.84 13.90
CA ILE A 26 19.36 11.19 13.61
C ILE A 26 18.62 12.23 14.45
N GLU A 27 17.29 12.09 14.61
CA GLU A 27 16.48 13.00 15.43
C GLU A 27 16.94 13.06 16.91
N GLU A 28 17.46 11.96 17.45
CA GLU A 28 18.02 11.89 18.81
C GLU A 28 19.37 12.62 18.94
N MET A 29 20.10 12.79 17.84
CA MET A 29 21.47 13.32 17.78
C MET A 29 21.57 14.78 17.32
N ILE A 30 20.43 15.46 17.14
CA ILE A 30 20.38 16.84 16.61
C ILE A 30 21.17 17.83 17.48
N PHE A 31 21.16 17.63 18.80
CA PHE A 31 21.70 18.60 19.75
C PHE A 31 22.90 18.04 20.51
N ASN A 32 24.01 18.79 20.47
CA ASN A 32 25.09 18.63 21.43
C ASN A 32 24.70 19.27 22.77
N GLU A 33 25.23 18.75 23.86
CA GLU A 33 24.97 19.25 25.21
C GLU A 33 26.28 19.79 25.81
N THR A 34 26.28 21.05 26.23
CA THR A 34 27.43 21.72 26.84
C THR A 34 26.95 22.52 28.06
N ILE A 35 27.65 22.41 29.18
CA ILE A 35 27.43 23.23 30.38
C ILE A 35 28.47 24.34 30.38
N ILE A 36 28.03 25.58 30.56
CA ILE A 36 28.91 26.74 30.71
C ILE A 36 28.76 27.25 32.14
N GLU A 37 29.86 27.21 32.89
CA GLU A 37 29.94 27.71 34.26
C GLU A 37 29.90 29.25 34.28
N LEU A 38 29.58 29.85 35.44
CA LEU A 38 29.48 31.30 35.59
C LEU A 38 30.81 32.05 35.36
N ASP A 39 31.94 31.35 35.44
CA ASP A 39 33.27 31.87 35.11
C ASP A 39 33.61 31.78 33.61
N GLY A 40 32.70 31.25 32.79
CA GLY A 40 32.86 31.08 31.35
C GLY A 40 33.47 29.74 30.93
N THR A 41 33.81 28.84 31.86
CA THR A 41 34.33 27.51 31.54
C THR A 41 33.25 26.64 30.89
N ALA A 42 33.50 26.10 29.70
CA ALA A 42 32.58 25.24 28.98
C ALA A 42 32.99 23.76 29.05
N ASN A 43 32.08 22.91 29.51
CA ASN A 43 32.24 21.46 29.57
C ASN A 43 31.25 20.79 28.62
N VAL A 44 31.75 20.05 27.64
CA VAL A 44 30.92 19.29 26.70
C VAL A 44 30.44 18.02 27.40
N ILE A 45 29.13 17.85 27.48
CA ILE A 45 28.44 16.70 28.10
C ILE A 45 28.13 15.64 27.03
N LYS A 46 27.69 16.06 25.85
CA LYS A 46 27.42 15.19 24.69
C LYS A 46 27.89 15.86 23.41
N ASP A 47 28.66 15.14 22.61
CA ASP A 47 29.04 15.54 21.26
C ASP A 47 28.66 14.42 20.28
N TYR A 48 27.58 14.65 19.53
CA TYR A 48 27.07 13.71 18.54
C TYR A 48 27.53 14.03 17.13
N LYS A 49 28.42 15.03 16.93
CA LYS A 49 28.68 15.57 15.59
C LYS A 49 29.14 14.51 14.59
N LYS A 50 30.05 13.62 15.02
CA LYS A 50 30.57 12.56 14.17
C LYS A 50 29.49 11.52 13.84
N ASP A 51 28.79 11.01 14.85
CA ASP A 51 27.77 9.96 14.69
C ASP A 51 26.58 10.48 13.86
N PHE A 52 26.22 11.76 14.03
CA PHE A 52 25.23 12.44 13.20
C PHE A 52 25.65 12.50 11.73
N ASP A 53 26.88 12.92 11.44
CA ASP A 53 27.37 13.05 10.06
C ASP A 53 27.45 11.67 9.36
N GLU A 54 27.86 10.62 10.10
CA GLU A 54 27.86 9.24 9.59
C GLU A 54 26.43 8.73 9.32
N ALA A 55 25.51 8.92 10.26
CA ALA A 55 24.11 8.50 10.11
C ALA A 55 23.40 9.25 8.97
N LEU A 56 23.67 10.54 8.80
CA LEU A 56 23.11 11.34 7.70
C LEU A 56 23.62 10.85 6.34
N MET A 57 24.93 10.58 6.22
CA MET A 57 25.49 10.00 5.00
C MET A 57 24.90 8.62 4.68
N GLU A 58 24.68 7.79 5.71
CA GLU A 58 24.01 6.50 5.55
C GLU A 58 22.57 6.67 5.06
N GLN A 59 21.80 7.59 5.66
CA GLN A 59 20.42 7.88 5.27
C GLN A 59 20.31 8.30 3.79
N GLU A 60 21.20 9.19 3.33
CA GLU A 60 21.24 9.63 1.93
C GLU A 60 21.59 8.49 0.97
N ASN A 61 22.49 7.60 1.36
CA ASN A 61 22.86 6.43 0.56
C ASN A 61 21.71 5.42 0.45
N ILE A 62 20.98 5.19 1.55
CA ILE A 62 19.78 4.35 1.56
C ILE A 62 18.71 4.95 0.65
N LEU A 63 18.48 6.26 0.70
CA LEU A 63 17.52 6.93 -0.19
C LEU A 63 17.86 6.68 -1.67
N LYS A 64 19.12 6.89 -2.06
CA LYS A 64 19.58 6.63 -3.45
C LYS A 64 19.35 5.17 -3.85
N LYS A 65 19.61 4.23 -2.95
CA LYS A 65 19.39 2.79 -3.17
C LYS A 65 17.90 2.48 -3.35
N ILE A 66 17.02 2.98 -2.48
CA ILE A 66 15.56 2.82 -2.60
C ILE A 66 15.07 3.34 -3.94
N SER A 67 15.50 4.55 -4.35
CA SER A 67 15.11 5.13 -5.63
C SER A 67 15.49 4.25 -6.82
N LYS A 68 16.72 3.73 -6.86
CA LYS A 68 17.17 2.80 -7.91
C LYS A 68 16.35 1.50 -7.95
N LEU A 69 16.08 0.92 -6.77
CA LEU A 69 15.31 -0.32 -6.67
C LEU A 69 13.86 -0.13 -7.14
N LYS A 70 13.21 0.97 -6.73
CA LYS A 70 11.86 1.33 -7.18
C LYS A 70 11.80 1.60 -8.69
N ALA A 71 12.79 2.28 -9.25
CA ALA A 71 12.87 2.49 -10.70
C ALA A 71 12.91 1.16 -11.45
N THR A 72 13.78 0.23 -11.03
CA THR A 72 13.85 -1.12 -11.59
C THR A 72 12.52 -1.88 -11.45
N LEU A 73 11.87 -1.79 -10.28
CA LEU A 73 10.57 -2.42 -10.04
C LEU A 73 9.51 -1.90 -11.03
N TYR A 74 9.42 -0.58 -11.22
CA TYR A 74 8.46 0.02 -12.15
C TYR A 74 8.74 -0.36 -13.61
N GLU A 75 10.01 -0.42 -14.01
CA GLU A 75 10.39 -0.88 -15.34
C GLU A 75 9.91 -2.32 -15.58
N LYS A 76 10.16 -3.23 -14.64
CA LYS A 76 9.75 -4.63 -14.74
C LYS A 76 8.22 -4.80 -14.73
N ASN A 77 7.51 -4.08 -13.86
CA ASN A 77 6.04 -4.10 -13.81
C ASN A 77 5.39 -3.61 -15.12
N ASN A 78 6.05 -2.71 -15.84
CA ASN A 78 5.59 -2.23 -17.15
C ASN A 78 6.07 -3.10 -18.32
N SER A 79 7.07 -3.94 -18.11
CA SER A 79 7.64 -4.82 -19.16
C SER A 79 6.96 -6.18 -19.22
N PHE A 80 6.67 -6.79 -18.06
CA PHE A 80 6.01 -8.09 -18.01
C PHE A 80 4.54 -7.98 -18.39
N LYS A 81 4.08 -8.96 -19.19
CA LYS A 81 2.73 -9.01 -19.73
C LYS A 81 2.00 -10.26 -19.28
N LEU A 82 0.72 -10.08 -18.96
CA LEU A 82 -0.24 -11.16 -18.71
C LEU A 82 -0.60 -11.87 -20.02
N SER A 83 -1.32 -12.98 -19.91
CA SER A 83 -1.75 -13.79 -21.07
C SER A 83 -2.65 -13.02 -22.04
N ASP A 84 -3.35 -12.00 -21.56
CA ASP A 84 -4.22 -11.10 -22.33
C ASP A 84 -3.47 -9.89 -22.92
N GLY A 85 -2.16 -9.78 -22.70
CA GLY A 85 -1.30 -8.72 -23.23
C GLY A 85 -1.21 -7.46 -22.38
N ARG A 86 -1.98 -7.33 -21.30
CA ARG A 86 -1.87 -6.21 -20.34
C ARG A 86 -0.55 -6.31 -19.56
N THR A 87 0.00 -5.18 -19.14
CA THR A 87 1.15 -5.16 -18.23
C THR A 87 0.72 -5.51 -16.80
N ILE A 88 1.65 -5.96 -15.95
CA ILE A 88 1.37 -6.16 -14.53
C ILE A 88 0.78 -4.89 -13.91
N GLN A 89 1.37 -3.73 -14.22
CA GLN A 89 0.90 -2.44 -13.70
C GLN A 89 -0.56 -2.16 -14.11
N SER A 90 -0.92 -2.38 -15.38
CA SER A 90 -2.29 -2.21 -15.86
C SER A 90 -3.25 -3.18 -15.17
N ALA A 91 -2.86 -4.44 -15.03
CA ALA A 91 -3.69 -5.47 -14.40
C ALA A 91 -3.94 -5.18 -12.91
N ILE A 92 -2.95 -4.65 -12.18
CA ILE A 92 -3.10 -4.22 -10.78
C ILE A 92 -4.12 -3.08 -10.66
N VAL A 93 -4.04 -2.08 -11.55
CA VAL A 93 -4.97 -0.95 -11.57
C VAL A 93 -6.39 -1.44 -11.86
N ASP A 94 -6.57 -2.27 -12.88
CA ASP A 94 -7.87 -2.84 -13.23
C ASP A 94 -8.46 -3.65 -12.07
N ASN A 95 -7.67 -4.53 -11.45
CA ASN A 95 -8.11 -5.32 -10.28
C ASN A 95 -8.52 -4.42 -9.10
N THR A 96 -7.91 -3.25 -8.94
CA THR A 96 -8.31 -2.29 -7.90
C THR A 96 -9.74 -1.78 -8.13
N TYR A 97 -10.11 -1.48 -9.38
CA TYR A 97 -11.48 -1.07 -9.71
C TYR A 97 -12.48 -2.22 -9.64
N LEU A 98 -12.10 -3.42 -10.10
CA LEU A 98 -12.94 -4.61 -9.98
C LEU A 98 -13.25 -4.94 -8.51
N ARG A 99 -12.26 -4.83 -7.61
CA ARG A 99 -12.48 -5.00 -6.16
C ARG A 99 -13.43 -3.96 -5.57
N LYS A 100 -13.33 -2.70 -5.99
CA LYS A 100 -14.28 -1.65 -5.58
C LYS A 100 -15.70 -1.95 -6.04
N LEU A 101 -15.86 -2.35 -7.31
CA LEU A 101 -17.17 -2.72 -7.85
C LEU A 101 -17.75 -3.94 -7.16
N LYS A 102 -16.93 -4.96 -6.88
CA LYS A 102 -17.33 -6.13 -6.11
C LYS A 102 -17.79 -5.74 -4.71
N SER A 103 -17.02 -4.91 -4.00
CA SER A 103 -17.41 -4.41 -2.67
C SER A 103 -18.76 -3.71 -2.71
N PHE A 104 -19.02 -2.90 -3.74
CA PHE A 104 -20.30 -2.25 -3.93
C PHE A 104 -21.45 -3.26 -4.12
N TYR A 105 -21.26 -4.32 -4.91
CA TYR A 105 -22.26 -5.39 -5.04
C TYR A 105 -22.50 -6.13 -3.72
N ASP A 106 -21.44 -6.43 -2.97
CA ASP A 106 -21.55 -7.06 -1.66
C ASP A 106 -22.28 -6.15 -0.66
N ASP A 107 -22.13 -4.83 -0.77
CA ASP A 107 -22.86 -3.85 0.03
C ASP A 107 -24.33 -3.76 -0.36
N LEU A 108 -24.66 -3.77 -1.66
CA LEU A 108 -26.05 -3.86 -2.13
C LEU A 108 -26.74 -5.09 -1.54
N LEU A 109 -26.10 -6.25 -1.55
CA LEU A 109 -26.70 -7.48 -1.00
C LEU A 109 -27.02 -7.42 0.50
N LYS A 110 -26.49 -6.43 1.24
CA LYS A 110 -26.83 -6.20 2.66
C LYS A 110 -28.12 -5.39 2.83
N CYS A 111 -28.54 -4.63 1.81
CA CYS A 111 -29.78 -3.86 1.85
C CYS A 111 -30.99 -4.79 1.83
N LYS A 112 -32.00 -4.47 2.66
CA LYS A 112 -33.24 -5.25 2.80
C LYS A 112 -34.44 -4.36 2.60
N SER A 113 -35.50 -4.94 2.02
CA SER A 113 -36.81 -4.31 2.04
C SER A 113 -37.27 -4.06 3.48
N ALA A 114 -37.97 -2.95 3.69
CA ALA A 114 -38.51 -2.54 4.98
C ALA A 114 -40.00 -2.29 4.87
N LYS A 115 -40.74 -2.61 5.93
CA LYS A 115 -42.17 -2.35 6.04
C LYS A 115 -42.46 -1.73 7.40
N ARG A 116 -43.01 -0.51 7.40
CA ARG A 116 -43.31 0.26 8.60
C ARG A 116 -44.79 0.63 8.62
N ARG A 117 -45.47 0.39 9.74
CA ARG A 117 -46.83 0.89 9.92
C ARG A 117 -46.78 2.36 10.31
N VAL A 118 -47.54 3.19 9.62
CA VAL A 118 -47.76 4.60 9.94
C VAL A 118 -49.21 4.79 10.32
N THR A 119 -49.45 5.41 11.45
CA THR A 119 -50.80 5.75 11.92
C THR A 119 -50.87 7.27 12.03
N GLU A 120 -51.74 7.87 11.24
CA GLU A 120 -52.11 9.27 11.31
C GLU A 120 -53.47 9.40 12.01
N VAL A 121 -53.89 10.64 12.29
CA VAL A 121 -55.09 10.95 13.10
C VAL A 121 -56.34 10.23 12.57
N ASN A 122 -56.48 10.07 11.26
CA ASN A 122 -57.69 9.51 10.62
C ASN A 122 -57.42 8.25 9.76
N ASN A 123 -56.18 7.77 9.63
CA ASN A 123 -55.84 6.64 8.75
C ASN A 123 -54.62 5.86 9.26
N SER A 124 -54.57 4.57 8.92
CA SER A 124 -53.38 3.75 9.08
C SER A 124 -52.98 3.16 7.74
N TYR A 125 -51.70 3.24 7.39
CA TYR A 125 -51.14 2.61 6.19
C TYR A 125 -49.79 1.98 6.48
N PHE A 126 -49.29 1.15 5.56
CA PHE A 126 -47.93 0.65 5.59
C PHE A 126 -47.08 1.44 4.61
N ASP A 127 -45.98 1.99 5.10
CA ASP A 127 -44.89 2.54 4.31
C ASP A 127 -43.90 1.40 4.02
N CYS A 128 -43.88 0.95 2.77
CA CYS A 128 -43.06 -0.17 2.31
C CYS A 128 -41.95 0.38 1.40
N VAL A 129 -40.71 -0.02 1.68
CA VAL A 129 -39.55 0.27 0.86
C VAL A 129 -38.99 -1.06 0.37
N ASP A 130 -38.92 -1.25 -0.94
CA ASP A 130 -38.40 -2.45 -1.56
C ASP A 130 -37.08 -2.21 -2.29
N VAL A 131 -36.25 -3.25 -2.34
CA VAL A 131 -35.01 -3.22 -3.12
C VAL A 131 -35.33 -3.26 -4.62
N ASN A 132 -34.68 -2.39 -5.39
CA ASN A 132 -34.94 -2.23 -6.83
C ASN A 132 -33.99 -3.08 -7.71
N TYR A 133 -33.46 -4.17 -7.19
CA TYR A 133 -32.55 -5.06 -7.93
C TYR A 133 -32.84 -6.52 -7.63
N ASN A 134 -32.52 -7.37 -8.59
CA ASN A 134 -32.56 -8.82 -8.41
C ASN A 134 -31.32 -9.27 -7.62
N ALA A 135 -31.53 -9.77 -6.41
CA ALA A 135 -30.44 -10.22 -5.53
C ALA A 135 -29.61 -11.37 -6.14
N ASP A 136 -30.24 -12.28 -6.89
CA ASP A 136 -29.53 -13.39 -7.51
C ASP A 136 -28.66 -12.91 -8.68
N GLU A 137 -29.14 -11.93 -9.47
CA GLU A 137 -28.35 -11.31 -10.53
C GLU A 137 -27.12 -10.57 -9.97
N ILE A 138 -27.28 -9.82 -8.88
CA ILE A 138 -26.17 -9.12 -8.23
C ILE A 138 -25.17 -10.12 -7.62
N ARG A 139 -25.65 -11.25 -7.09
CA ARG A 139 -24.78 -12.32 -6.57
C ARG A 139 -23.94 -12.96 -7.68
N GLU A 140 -24.54 -13.27 -8.82
CA GLU A 140 -23.80 -13.81 -9.98
C GLU A 140 -22.79 -12.81 -10.55
N LYS A 141 -23.14 -11.52 -10.62
CA LYS A 141 -22.18 -10.46 -11.00
C LYS A 141 -21.02 -10.35 -10.02
N SER A 142 -21.27 -10.37 -8.71
CA SER A 142 -20.21 -10.35 -7.68
C SER A 142 -19.28 -11.57 -7.81
N LYS A 143 -19.84 -12.77 -8.02
CA LYS A 143 -19.08 -14.00 -8.21
C LYS A 143 -18.20 -13.97 -9.46
N THR A 144 -18.74 -13.50 -10.59
CA THR A 144 -17.98 -13.38 -11.84
C THR A 144 -16.79 -12.43 -11.69
N LEU A 145 -16.99 -11.31 -10.97
CA LEU A 145 -15.89 -10.38 -10.66
C LEU A 145 -14.83 -11.02 -9.77
N GLU A 146 -15.22 -11.80 -8.76
CA GLU A 146 -14.29 -12.53 -7.90
C GLU A 146 -13.41 -13.50 -8.69
N GLU A 147 -14.01 -14.30 -9.57
CA GLU A 147 -13.28 -15.25 -10.43
C GLU A 147 -12.28 -14.53 -11.36
N GLN A 148 -12.69 -13.38 -11.92
CA GLN A 148 -11.83 -12.55 -12.76
C GLN A 148 -10.63 -11.97 -11.99
N ILE A 149 -10.88 -11.48 -10.76
CA ILE A 149 -9.83 -10.92 -9.89
C ILE A 149 -8.83 -12.02 -9.54
N GLN A 150 -9.31 -13.19 -9.08
CA GLN A 150 -8.47 -14.32 -8.67
C GLN A 150 -7.59 -14.83 -9.82
N ARG A 151 -8.16 -14.96 -11.03
CA ARG A 151 -7.39 -15.37 -12.21
C ARG A 151 -6.26 -14.38 -12.51
N THR A 152 -6.57 -13.09 -12.47
CA THR A 152 -5.60 -12.03 -12.74
C THR A 152 -4.51 -11.99 -11.65
N ASP A 153 -4.87 -12.13 -10.38
CA ASP A 153 -3.93 -12.17 -9.27
C ASP A 153 -2.98 -13.37 -9.35
N PHE A 154 -3.49 -14.52 -9.78
CA PHE A 154 -2.68 -15.72 -9.99
C PHE A 154 -1.67 -15.55 -11.13
N GLU A 155 -2.07 -14.93 -12.25
CA GLU A 155 -1.15 -14.60 -13.34
C GLU A 155 -0.08 -13.60 -12.89
N ILE A 156 -0.44 -12.56 -12.14
CA ILE A 156 0.51 -11.61 -11.56
C ILE A 156 1.49 -12.33 -10.63
N SER A 157 1.01 -13.22 -9.77
CA SER A 157 1.87 -13.99 -8.85
C SER A 157 2.93 -14.82 -9.60
N LYS A 158 2.54 -15.48 -10.70
CA LYS A 158 3.50 -16.21 -11.56
C LYS A 158 4.55 -15.30 -12.17
N LEU A 159 4.12 -14.15 -12.70
CA LEU A 159 5.05 -13.18 -13.29
C LEU A 159 5.99 -12.60 -12.24
N ASN A 160 5.52 -12.41 -11.02
CA ASN A 160 6.34 -11.89 -9.92
C ASN A 160 7.46 -12.86 -9.48
N SER A 161 7.30 -14.16 -9.74
CA SER A 161 8.32 -15.19 -9.46
C SER A 161 9.38 -15.32 -10.56
N ILE A 162 9.23 -14.61 -11.69
CA ILE A 162 10.21 -14.67 -12.78
C ILE A 162 11.49 -13.95 -12.34
N GLU A 163 12.61 -14.67 -12.42
CA GLU A 163 13.92 -14.13 -12.06
C GLU A 163 14.48 -13.22 -13.16
N PHE A 164 15.10 -12.12 -12.75
CA PHE A 164 15.84 -11.19 -13.59
C PHE A 164 17.09 -10.69 -12.87
N GLU A 165 18.01 -10.13 -13.65
CA GLU A 165 19.22 -9.52 -13.11
C GLU A 165 19.03 -8.02 -12.88
N ILE A 166 19.54 -7.55 -11.75
CA ILE A 166 19.64 -6.12 -11.43
C ILE A 166 21.08 -5.72 -11.12
N SER A 167 21.47 -4.53 -11.58
CA SER A 167 22.68 -3.83 -11.15
C SER A 167 22.32 -2.86 -10.01
N LEU A 168 22.95 -3.03 -8.84
CA LEU A 168 22.82 -2.13 -7.69
C LEU A 168 23.89 -1.05 -7.73
#